data_AF-A0A0F9WDZ6-F1
#
_entry.id   AF-A0A0F9WDZ6-F1
#
_cell.length_a   1.000
_cell.length_b   1.000
_cell.length_c   1.000
_cell.angle_alpha   90.00
_cell.angle_beta   90.00
_cell.angle_gamma   90.00
#
_symmetry.space_group_name_H-M   'P 1'
#
loop_
_entity.id
_entity.type
_entity.pdbx_description
1 polymer ?
#
loop_
_entity_poly.entity_id
_entity_poly.type
_entity_poly.pdbx_seq_one_letter_code
_entity_poly.pdbx_strand_id
1 'polypeptide(L)'
;MRRIQSQYDAEIQKLEDSIYGLRQKLSELLQKKAEELCEFRVGDKVTDRSGRIGEVVNISAGYAGSPRFNVRLYKKDGRLGQRRTLAYSFDGWEKPN
;
A
#
# COMPACT_ATOMS: atom_id res chain seq x y z
N MET A 1 32.52 30.78 -9.20
CA MET A 1 33.10 29.43 -9.19
C MET A 1 32.42 28.59 -10.26
N ARG A 2 33.13 28.07 -11.26
CA ARG A 2 32.55 27.09 -12.21
C ARG A 2 32.53 25.73 -11.52
N ARG A 3 31.36 25.07 -11.47
CA ARG A 3 31.28 23.66 -11.04
C ARG A 3 32.16 22.85 -11.99
N ILE A 4 33.19 22.20 -11.46
CA ILE A 4 33.98 21.22 -12.21
C ILE A 4 33.09 19.98 -12.28
N GLN A 5 32.64 19.64 -13.48
CA GLN A 5 31.83 18.45 -13.73
C GLN A 5 32.79 17.31 -14.08
N SER A 6 32.75 16.23 -13.31
CA SER A 6 33.58 15.04 -13.52
C SER A 6 33.14 14.35 -14.82
N GLN A 7 34.09 13.74 -15.53
CA GLN A 7 33.79 12.92 -16.71
C GLN A 7 32.83 11.75 -16.38
N TYR A 8 32.77 11.35 -15.10
CA TYR A 8 31.89 10.28 -14.63
C TYR A 8 30.48 10.75 -14.25
N ASP A 9 30.22 12.06 -14.11
CA ASP A 9 28.93 12.57 -13.63
C ASP A 9 27.77 12.14 -14.53
N ALA A 10 28.01 12.09 -15.85
CA ALA A 10 27.01 11.66 -16.82
C ALA A 10 26.70 10.14 -16.73
N GLU A 11 27.69 9.32 -16.39
CA GLU A 11 27.49 7.87 -16.20
C GLU A 11 26.81 7.58 -14.87
N ILE A 12 27.18 8.30 -13.81
CA ILE A 12 26.51 8.23 -12.49
C ILE A 12 25.03 8.58 -12.64
N GLN A 13 24.69 9.67 -13.33
CA GLN A 13 23.29 10.06 -13.53
C GLN A 13 22.49 8.97 -14.26
N LYS A 14 23.05 8.33 -15.29
CA LYS A 14 22.38 7.22 -16.00
C LYS A 14 22.10 6.03 -15.08
N LEU A 15 23.03 5.72 -14.19
CA LEU A 15 22.84 4.65 -13.20
C LEU A 15 21.77 5.03 -12.17
N GLU A 16 21.77 6.27 -11.70
CA GLU A 16 20.75 6.78 -10.78
C GLU A 16 19.34 6.72 -11.40
N ASP A 17 19.20 7.15 -12.66
CA ASP A 17 17.93 7.09 -13.39
C ASP A 17 17.46 5.63 -13.57
N SER A 18 18.40 4.71 -13.85
CA SER A 18 18.10 3.28 -13.96
C SER A 18 17.66 2.68 -12.63
N ILE A 19 18.35 3.01 -11.53
CA ILE A 19 17.97 2.59 -10.18
C ILE A 19 16.59 3.12 -9.82
N TYR A 20 16.30 4.38 -10.14
CA TYR A 20 15.00 4.99 -9.93
C TYR A 20 13.90 4.23 -10.68
N GLY A 21 14.10 3.94 -11.97
CA GLY A 21 13.16 3.15 -12.78
C GLY A 21 12.92 1.74 -12.23
N LEU A 22 13.99 1.05 -11.79
CA LEU A 22 13.87 -0.27 -11.16
C LEU A 22 13.09 -0.23 -9.85
N ARG A 23 13.30 0.80 -9.02
CA ARG A 23 12.54 1.01 -7.77
C ARG A 23 11.06 1.23 -8.04
N GLN A 24 10.71 2.02 -9.06
CA GLN A 24 9.32 2.22 -9.46
C GLN A 24 8.68 0.89 -9.90
N LYS A 25 9.36 0.14 -10.78
CA LYS A 25 8.86 -1.16 -11.26
C LYS A 25 8.69 -2.18 -10.13
N LEU A 26 9.62 -2.22 -9.18
CA LEU A 26 9.50 -3.07 -7.99
C LEU A 26 8.28 -2.67 -7.15
N SER A 27 8.07 -1.38 -6.92
CA SER A 27 6.91 -0.87 -6.19
C SER A 27 5.58 -1.27 -6.85
N GLU A 28 5.49 -1.18 -8.18
CA GLU A 28 4.30 -1.60 -8.93
C GLU A 28 4.03 -3.10 -8.82
N LEU A 29 5.07 -3.93 -8.93
CA LEU A 29 4.93 -5.39 -8.80
C LEU A 29 4.51 -5.80 -7.40
N LEU A 30 5.10 -5.18 -6.38
CA LEU A 30 4.72 -5.41 -4.98
C LEU A 30 3.26 -5.01 -4.73
N GLN A 31 2.82 -3.88 -5.30
CA GLN A 31 1.42 -3.44 -5.20
C GLN A 31 0.47 -4.46 -5.85
N LYS A 32 0.76 -4.89 -7.09
CA LYS A 32 -0.05 -5.91 -7.80
C LYS A 32 -0.11 -7.22 -7.02
N LYS A 33 1.03 -7.69 -6.49
CA LYS A 33 1.08 -8.88 -5.65
C LYS A 33 0.22 -8.71 -4.39
N ALA A 34 0.23 -7.53 -3.77
CA ALA A 34 -0.59 -7.27 -2.59
C ALA A 34 -2.08 -7.29 -2.92
N GLU A 35 -2.49 -6.74 -4.06
CA GLU A 35 -3.87 -6.79 -4.55
C GLU A 35 -4.31 -8.21 -4.90
N GLU A 36 -3.43 -9.01 -5.52
CA GLU A 36 -3.71 -10.41 -5.88
C GLU A 36 -3.87 -11.32 -4.67
N LEU A 37 -3.03 -11.14 -3.64
CA LEU A 37 -3.10 -11.92 -2.40
C LEU A 37 -4.21 -11.45 -1.45
N CYS A 38 -4.72 -10.23 -1.61
CA CYS A 38 -5.77 -9.70 -0.74
C CYS A 38 -7.14 -10.26 -1.14
N GLU A 39 -7.83 -10.92 -0.21
CA GLU A 39 -9.19 -11.45 -0.44
C GLU A 39 -10.26 -10.35 -0.57
N PHE A 40 -9.93 -9.15 -0.10
CA PHE A 40 -10.77 -7.96 -0.16
C PHE A 40 -10.34 -7.04 -1.29
N ARG A 41 -11.29 -6.30 -1.85
CA ARG A 41 -11.07 -5.25 -2.84
C ARG A 41 -11.30 -3.87 -2.23
N VAL A 42 -10.74 -2.84 -2.85
CA VAL A 42 -11.07 -1.45 -2.49
C VAL A 42 -12.57 -1.22 -2.71
N GLY A 43 -13.24 -0.66 -1.70
CA GLY A 43 -14.68 -0.49 -1.63
C GLY A 43 -15.42 -1.62 -0.90
N ASP A 44 -14.78 -2.77 -0.66
CA ASP A 44 -15.41 -3.84 0.12
C ASP A 44 -15.69 -3.36 1.54
N LYS A 45 -16.88 -3.70 2.04
CA LYS A 45 -17.19 -3.59 3.47
C LYS A 45 -16.65 -4.80 4.19
N VAL A 46 -16.03 -4.58 5.33
CA VAL A 46 -15.46 -5.62 6.19
C VAL A 46 -15.88 -5.36 7.63
N THR A 47 -16.09 -6.42 8.40
CA THR A 47 -16.50 -6.34 9.80
C THR A 47 -15.44 -6.98 10.67
N ASP A 48 -15.06 -6.34 11.78
CA ASP A 48 -14.12 -6.94 12.73
C ASP A 48 -14.78 -7.87 13.74
N ARG A 49 -13.98 -8.64 14.49
CA ARG A 49 -14.42 -9.47 15.64
C ARG A 49 -15.21 -8.70 16.71
N SER A 50 -15.11 -7.37 16.76
CA SER A 50 -15.89 -6.52 17.68
C SER A 50 -17.19 -6.00 17.06
N GLY A 51 -17.52 -6.40 15.83
CA GLY A 51 -18.71 -5.98 15.09
C GLY A 51 -18.58 -4.59 14.44
N ARG A 52 -17.39 -3.99 14.38
CA ARG A 52 -17.18 -2.70 13.73
C ARG A 52 -17.07 -2.89 12.23
N ILE A 53 -17.88 -2.16 11.49
CA ILE A 53 -17.86 -2.16 10.03
C ILE A 53 -16.85 -1.12 9.55
N GLY A 54 -16.02 -1.50 8.58
CA GLY A 54 -15.12 -0.62 7.86
C GLY A 54 -15.22 -0.84 6.36
N GLU A 55 -14.66 0.09 5.61
CA GLU A 55 -14.53 0.02 4.15
C GLU A 55 -13.05 0.00 3.78
N VAL A 56 -12.67 -0.94 2.92
CA VAL A 56 -11.31 -1.03 2.40
C VAL A 56 -11.07 0.15 1.46
N VAL A 57 -10.10 1.01 1.79
CA VAL A 57 -9.82 2.23 1.00
C VAL A 57 -8.54 2.15 0.20
N ASN A 58 -7.62 1.27 0.57
CA ASN A 58 -6.37 1.07 -0.16
C ASN A 58 -5.73 -0.26 0.21
N ILE A 59 -5.27 -1.02 -0.77
CA ILE A 59 -4.40 -2.17 -0.56
C ILE A 59 -2.97 -1.68 -0.80
N SER A 60 -2.01 -2.12 -0.01
CA SER A 60 -0.63 -1.64 -0.11
C SER A 60 0.32 -2.78 0.21
N ALA A 61 1.42 -2.87 -0.53
CA ALA A 61 2.53 -3.73 -0.13
C ALA A 61 3.15 -3.21 1.17
N GLY A 62 3.17 -4.05 2.22
CA GLY A 62 3.90 -3.75 3.45
C GLY A 62 5.42 -3.77 3.24
N TYR A 63 6.15 -3.23 4.21
CA TYR A 63 7.60 -3.04 4.18
C TYR A 63 8.43 -4.33 3.97
N ALA A 64 7.83 -5.51 4.11
CA ALA A 64 8.48 -6.82 3.92
C ALA A 64 7.79 -7.69 2.84
N GLY A 65 7.02 -7.10 1.93
CA GLY A 65 6.28 -7.85 0.89
C GLY A 65 5.04 -8.60 1.42
N SER A 66 4.72 -8.47 2.70
CA SER A 66 3.43 -8.86 3.25
C SER A 66 2.36 -7.88 2.73
N PRO A 67 1.25 -8.33 2.12
CA PRO A 67 0.14 -7.45 1.82
C PRO A 67 -0.31 -6.71 3.08
N ARG A 68 -0.79 -5.47 2.95
CA ARG A 68 -1.49 -4.73 3.99
C ARG A 68 -2.70 -4.10 3.33
N PHE A 69 -3.81 -4.01 4.04
CA PHE A 69 -4.94 -3.23 3.57
C PHE A 69 -5.28 -2.17 4.62
N ASN A 70 -5.72 -1.02 4.11
CA ASN A 70 -6.12 0.11 4.89
C ASN A 70 -7.64 0.16 4.88
N VAL A 71 -8.24 0.28 6.06
CA VAL A 71 -9.69 0.43 6.21
C VAL A 71 -10.03 1.79 6.79
N ARG A 72 -11.20 2.31 6.45
CA ARG A 72 -11.87 3.40 7.19
C ARG A 72 -13.05 2.80 7.93
N LEU A 73 -13.10 2.97 9.24
CA LEU A 73 -14.21 2.48 10.06
C LEU A 73 -15.44 3.38 9.91
N TYR A 74 -16.62 2.80 9.78
CA TYR A 74 -17.87 3.56 9.87
C TYR A 74 -18.08 4.05 11.31
N LYS A 75 -18.44 5.33 11.46
CA LYS A 75 -18.90 5.92 12.71
C LYS A 75 -20.39 5.57 12.93
N LYS A 76 -20.88 5.76 14.16
CA LYS A 76 -22.29 5.54 14.53
C LYS A 76 -23.30 6.37 13.72
N ASP A 77 -22.86 7.48 13.12
CA ASP A 77 -23.65 8.37 12.26
C ASP A 77 -23.65 7.93 10.77
N GLY A 78 -23.06 6.77 10.45
CA GLY A 78 -22.96 6.25 9.09
C GLY A 78 -21.84 6.90 8.26
N ARG A 79 -21.06 7.84 8.80
CA ARG A 79 -19.94 8.47 8.08
C ARG A 79 -18.66 7.66 8.21
N LEU A 80 -17.80 7.72 7.19
CA LEU A 80 -16.46 7.13 7.26
C LEU A 80 -15.57 7.90 8.26
N GLY A 81 -14.94 7.16 9.15
CA GLY A 81 -14.00 7.62 10.15
C GLY A 81 -12.57 7.72 9.64
N GLN A 82 -11.63 7.84 10.59
CA GLN A 82 -10.22 7.95 10.26
C GLN A 82 -9.68 6.67 9.61
N ARG A 83 -8.72 6.86 8.69
CA ARG A 83 -7.99 5.76 8.04
C ARG A 83 -7.16 5.02 9.08
N ARG A 84 -7.27 3.70 9.10
CA ARG A 84 -6.41 2.81 9.90
C ARG A 84 -5.65 1.88 8.96
N THR A 85 -4.33 1.82 9.14
CA THR A 85 -3.48 0.84 8.46
C THR A 85 -3.50 -0.44 9.27
N LEU A 86 -3.96 -1.52 8.68
CA LEU A 86 -4.02 -2.82 9.33
C LEU A 86 -2.97 -3.74 8.71
N ALA A 87 -2.24 -4.45 9.57
CA ALA A 87 -1.41 -5.55 9.12
C ALA A 87 -2.32 -6.70 8.67
N TYR A 88 -1.92 -7.38 7.60
CA TYR A 88 -2.57 -8.59 7.08
C TYR A 88 -2.29 -9.80 7.98
N SER A 89 -2.53 -9.66 9.28
CA SER A 89 -2.81 -10.83 10.10
C SER A 89 -4.31 -11.05 9.95
N PHE A 90 -4.66 -12.11 9.22
CA PHE A 90 -6.00 -12.65 8.97
C PHE A 90 -6.92 -12.82 10.19
N ASP A 91 -6.45 -12.46 11.39
CA ASP A 91 -7.21 -12.52 12.61
C ASP A 91 -8.22 -11.37 12.70
N GLY A 92 -9.32 -11.54 11.98
CA GLY A 92 -10.61 -11.07 12.47
C GLY A 92 -11.34 -10.02 11.66
N TRP A 93 -11.08 -9.89 10.35
CA TRP A 93 -11.94 -9.13 9.44
C TRP A 93 -12.61 -10.05 8.44
N GLU A 94 -13.93 -9.99 8.35
CA GLU A 94 -14.76 -10.84 7.47
C GLU A 94 -15.63 -9.98 6.56
N LYS A 95 -16.02 -10.51 5.39
CA LYS A 95 -17.05 -9.86 4.57
C LYS A 95 -18.39 -10.00 5.28
N PRO A 96 -19.19 -8.93 5.45
CA PRO A 96 -20.52 -9.04 6.00
C PRO A 96 -21.37 -9.92 5.05
N ASN A 97 -22.04 -10.93 5.62
CA ASN A 97 -23.04 -11.76 4.92
C ASN A 97 -24.16 -10.91 4.32
#